data_AF-A0A1D2WNK3-F1
#
_entry.id   AF-A0A1D2WNK3-F1
#
_cell.length_a   1.000
_cell.length_b   1.000
_cell.length_c   1.000
_cell.angle_alpha   90.00
_cell.angle_beta   90.00
_cell.angle_gamma   90.00
#
_symmetry.space_group_name_H-M   'P 1'
#
loop_
_entity.id
_entity.type
_entity.pdbx_description
1 polymer ?
#
loop_
_entity_poly.entity_id
_entity_poly.type
_entity_poly.pdbx_seq_one_letter_code
_entity_poly.pdbx_strand_id
1 'polypeptide(L)' 'MDNILATTTLYKNYQLAIPKVIRSQFKELNSKDTVIDWFINEENEIIIKPRKKVSLEDVIGIIEDDDPRNAVELKRSLYK' A
#
# COMPACT_ATOMS: atom_id res chain seq x y z
N MET A 1 -5.18 -30.12 2.36
CA MET A 1 -4.86 -29.80 3.77
C MET A 1 -4.39 -28.37 3.76
N ASP A 2 -5.14 -27.50 4.42
CA ASP A 2 -4.79 -26.08 4.49
C ASP A 2 -3.54 -25.93 5.35
N ASN A 3 -2.52 -25.29 4.77
CA ASN A 3 -1.27 -25.06 5.47
C ASN A 3 -1.43 -23.84 6.38
N ILE A 4 -1.82 -24.07 7.63
CA ILE A 4 -2.02 -23.01 8.63
C ILE A 4 -0.65 -22.42 8.99
N LEU A 5 -0.36 -21.22 8.49
CA LEU A 5 0.93 -20.54 8.69
C LEU A 5 1.10 -19.97 10.11
N ALA A 6 0.00 -19.58 10.77
CA ALA A 6 -0.01 -19.13 12.15
C ALA A 6 -1.46 -19.03 12.68
N THR A 7 -1.64 -19.19 13.99
CA THR A 7 -2.92 -19.02 14.68
C THR A 7 -2.80 -17.92 15.71
N THR A 8 -3.80 -17.06 15.80
CA THR A 8 -3.86 -15.98 16.80
C THR A 8 -5.19 -16.02 17.50
N THR A 9 -5.19 -15.56 18.75
CA THR A 9 -6.40 -15.41 19.55
C THR A 9 -6.86 -13.95 19.53
N LEU A 10 -8.15 -13.76 19.75
CA LEU A 10 -8.73 -12.45 19.98
C LEU A 10 -8.40 -12.00 21.41
N TYR A 11 -7.67 -10.89 21.52
CA TYR A 11 -7.29 -10.32 22.81
C TYR A 11 -8.35 -9.32 23.29
N LYS A 12 -8.13 -8.76 24.50
CA LYS A 12 -8.98 -7.71 25.05
C LYS A 12 -9.14 -6.55 24.05
N ASN A 13 -10.33 -5.95 24.05
CA ASN A 13 -10.72 -4.89 23.10
C ASN A 13 -10.77 -5.33 21.63
N TYR A 14 -11.03 -6.61 21.37
CA TYR A 14 -11.22 -7.14 20.01
C TYR A 14 -9.99 -6.98 19.12
N GLN A 15 -8.80 -7.05 19.71
CA GLN A 15 -7.54 -6.89 18.99
C GLN A 15 -7.00 -8.23 18.52
N LEU A 16 -6.53 -8.30 17.27
CA LEU A 16 -5.77 -9.43 16.73
C LEU A 16 -4.30 -9.05 16.62
N ALA A 17 -3.42 -9.92 17.10
CA ALA A 17 -1.97 -9.74 16.95
C ALA A 17 -1.52 -10.38 15.63
N ILE A 18 -0.94 -9.60 14.72
CA ILE A 18 -0.43 -10.15 13.46
C ILE A 18 0.86 -10.95 13.75
N PRO A 19 0.92 -12.27 13.41
CA PRO A 19 2.09 -13.11 13.66
C PRO A 19 3.33 -12.61 12.94
N LYS A 20 4.50 -12.85 13.53
CA LYS A 20 5.79 -12.45 12.94
C LYS A 20 5.98 -13.03 11.53
N VAL A 21 5.58 -14.29 11.32
CA VAL A 21 5.67 -14.98 10.02
C VAL A 21 4.93 -14.22 8.92
N ILE A 22 3.71 -13.73 9.22
CA ILE A 22 2.90 -12.94 8.28
C ILE A 22 3.50 -11.54 8.11
N ARG A 23 3.92 -10.86 9.18
CA ARG A 23 4.56 -9.53 9.08
C ARG A 23 5.83 -9.55 8.23
N SER A 24 6.58 -10.65 8.24
CA SER A 24 7.78 -10.78 7.42
C SER A 24 7.50 -10.92 5.92
N GLN A 25 6.29 -11.33 5.53
CA GLN A 25 5.90 -11.45 4.12
C GLN A 25 5.44 -10.13 3.50
N PHE A 26 4.90 -9.21 4.30
CA PHE A 26 4.37 -7.92 3.84
C PHE A 26 5.18 -6.76 4.39
N LYS A 27 5.91 -6.05 3.52
CA LYS A 27 6.73 -4.89 3.93
C LYS A 27 5.86 -3.76 4.49
N GLU A 28 4.63 -3.64 3.99
CA GLU A 28 3.68 -2.59 4.36
C GLU A 28 3.26 -2.69 5.83
N LEU A 29 3.26 -3.90 6.42
CA LEU A 29 2.84 -4.12 7.81
C LEU A 29 3.88 -3.75 8.86
N ASN A 30 5.11 -3.37 8.46
CA ASN A 30 6.16 -2.95 9.39
C ASN A 30 6.10 -1.44 9.74
N SER A 31 5.22 -0.67 9.10
CA SER A 31 4.99 0.73 9.46
C SER A 31 3.98 0.86 10.60
N LYS A 32 4.21 1.81 11.51
CA LYS A 32 3.36 2.02 12.72
C LYS A 32 1.93 2.48 12.43
N ASP A 33 1.64 2.95 11.20
CA ASP A 33 0.35 3.55 10.83
C ASP A 33 -0.22 2.94 9.54
N THR A 34 -0.05 1.62 9.37
CA THR A 34 -0.56 0.94 8.18
C THR A 34 -2.07 0.75 8.29
N VAL A 35 -2.79 1.34 7.36
CA VAL A 35 -4.23 1.13 7.20
C VAL A 35 -4.46 -0.27 6.64
N ILE A 36 -5.40 -0.99 7.24
CA ILE A 36 -5.76 -2.34 6.85
C ILE A 36 -7.23 -2.35 6.45
N ASP A 37 -7.50 -2.81 5.24
CA ASP A 37 -8.85 -2.97 4.71
C ASP A 37 -9.37 -4.39 5.03
N TRP A 38 -10.64 -4.47 5.41
CA TRP A 38 -11.32 -5.72 5.77
C TRP A 38 -12.45 -5.97 4.79
N PHE A 39 -12.51 -7.18 4.25
CA PHE A 39 -13.56 -7.62 3.33
C PHE A 39 -14.14 -8.95 3.81
N ILE A 40 -15.40 -9.17 3.48
CA ILE A 40 -16.07 -10.47 3.66
C ILE A 40 -16.36 -11.00 2.26
N ASN A 41 -15.88 -12.21 1.95
CA ASN A 41 -16.17 -12.84 0.67
C ASN A 41 -17.52 -13.57 0.68
N GLU A 42 -17.94 -14.12 -0.46
CA GLU A 42 -19.21 -14.85 -0.61
C GLU A 42 -19.26 -16.15 0.23
N GLU A 43 -18.09 -16.69 0.61
CA GLU A 43 -17.93 -17.86 1.46
C GLU A 43 -17.90 -17.51 2.97
N ASN A 44 -18.19 -16.25 3.31
CA ASN A 44 -18.22 -15.73 4.67
C ASN A 44 -16.87 -15.78 5.40
N GLU A 45 -15.78 -15.72 4.63
CA GLU A 45 -14.42 -15.62 5.13
C GLU A 45 -13.96 -14.15 5.20
N ILE A 46 -13.15 -13.85 6.21
CA ILE A 46 -12.59 -12.52 6.42
C ILE A 46 -11.27 -12.41 5.67
N ILE A 47 -11.22 -11.51 4.69
CA ILE A 47 -10.01 -11.18 3.94
C ILE A 47 -9.46 -9.86 4.48
N ILE A 48 -8.21 -9.90 4.94
CA ILE A 48 -7.49 -8.75 5.50
C ILE A 48 -6.42 -8.31 4.50
N LYS A 49 -6.51 -7.08 4.00
CA LYS A 49 -5.57 -6.54 3.02
C LYS A 49 -4.87 -5.29 3.55
N PRO A 50 -3.54 -5.31 3.77
CA PRO A 50 -2.78 -4.12 4.07
C PRO A 50 -2.83 -3.15 2.89
N ARG A 51 -3.15 -1.88 3.14
CA ARG A 51 -3.17 -0.87 2.08
C ARG A 51 -1.73 -0.45 1.74
N LYS A 52 -1.35 -0.55 0.46
CA LYS A 52 -0.09 0.00 -0.03
C LYS A 52 -0.10 1.52 0.16
N LYS A 53 0.93 2.08 0.79
CA LYS A 53 1.13 3.53 0.82
C LYS A 53 1.52 4.00 -0.58
N VAL A 54 0.79 4.98 -1.11
CA VAL A 54 1.15 5.67 -2.36
C VAL A 54 2.45 6.43 -2.11
N SER A 55 3.53 6.10 -2.82
CA SER A 55 4.77 6.89 -2.77
C SER A 55 4.73 8.03 -3.80
N LEU A 56 5.58 9.04 -3.63
CA LEU A 56 5.75 10.11 -4.64
C LEU A 56 6.12 9.51 -6.01
N GLU A 57 6.94 8.47 -6.00
CA GLU A 57 7.35 7.72 -7.20
C GLU A 57 6.17 7.04 -7.91
N ASP A 58 5.16 6.57 -7.17
CA ASP A 58 3.94 6.01 -7.75
C ASP A 58 3.06 7.09 -8.42
N VAL A 59 3.27 8.38 -8.11
CA VAL A 59 2.50 9.53 -8.63
C VAL A 59 3.24 10.30 -9.73
N ILE A 60 4.58 10.25 -9.74
CA ILE A 60 5.41 10.88 -10.77
C ILE A 60 5.07 10.25 -12.13
N GLY A 61 4.48 11.04 -13.04
CA GLY A 61 4.08 10.62 -14.38
C GLY A 61 2.57 10.40 -14.58
N ILE A 62 1.73 10.51 -13.54
CA ILE A 62 0.26 10.50 -13.73
C ILE A 62 -0.24 11.79 -14.39
N ILE A 63 0.46 12.90 -14.16
CA ILE A 63 0.18 14.17 -14.81
C ILE A 63 1.25 14.38 -15.88
N GLU A 64 0.98 13.85 -17.07
CA GLU A 64 1.63 14.32 -18.29
C GLU A 64 0.87 15.55 -18.76
N ASP A 65 1.57 16.68 -18.86
CA ASP A 65 1.03 17.84 -19.55
C ASP A 65 1.08 17.51 -21.06
N ASP A 66 -0.06 17.56 -21.75
CA ASP A 66 -0.17 17.28 -23.19
C ASP A 66 0.67 18.26 -24.05
N ASP A 67 1.21 19.30 -23.44
CA ASP A 67 2.18 20.21 -24.04
C ASP A 67 3.60 19.64 -23.88
N PRO A 68 4.25 19.15 -24.97
CA PRO A 68 5.65 18.72 -24.96
C PRO A 68 6.55 19.96 -24.82
N ARG A 69 6.58 20.54 -23.62
CA ARG A 69 7.39 21.71 -23.32
C ARG A 69 8.86 21.29 -23.33
N ASN A 70 9.51 21.52 -24.47
CA ASN A 70 10.92 21.28 -24.64
C ASN A 70 11.70 22.19 -23.67
N ALA A 71 12.33 21.59 -22.66
CA ALA A 71 13.08 22.31 -21.62
C ALA A 71 14.15 23.26 -22.20
N VAL A 72 14.69 22.94 -23.39
CA VAL A 72 15.66 23.77 -24.10
C VAL A 72 15.01 25.04 -24.64
N GLU A 73 13.78 24.96 -25.14
CA GLU A 73 13.04 26.09 -25.69
C GLU A 73 12.55 27.04 -24.59
N LEU A 74 12.06 26.49 -23.47
CA LEU A 74 11.72 27.27 -22.26
C LEU A 74 12.93 28.02 -21.69
N LYS A 75 14.11 27.38 -21.66
CA LYS A 75 15.32 28.06 -21.22
C LYS A 75 15.67 29.21 -22.17
N ARG A 76 15.52 29.02 -23.49
CA ARG A 76 15.85 30.05 -24.49
C ARG A 76 14.90 31.25 -24.45
N SER A 77 13.62 31.07 -24.08
CA SER A 77 12.66 32.18 -23.98
C SER A 77 12.93 33.11 -22.78
N LEU A 78 13.57 32.61 -21.72
CA LEU A 78 13.96 33.40 -20.54
C LEU A 78 15.13 34.37 -20.79
N TYR A 79 15.91 34.14 -21.85
CA TYR A 79 17.07 34.98 -22.21
C TYR A 79 16.83 35.82 -23.48
N LYS A 80 15.57 35.98 -23.91
CA LYS A 80 15.16 37.01 -24.87
C LYS A 80 14.80 38.29 -24.14
#